data_AF-A0A957CZV1-F1
#
_entry.id   AF-A0A957CZV1-F1
#
_cell.length_a   1.000
_cell.length_b   1.000
_cell.length_c   1.000
_cell.angle_alpha   90.00
_cell.angle_beta   90.00
_cell.angle_gamma   90.00
#
_symmetry.space_group_name_H-M   'P 1'
#
loop_
_entity.id
_entity.type
_entity.pdbx_description
1 polymer ?
#
loop_
_entity_poly.entity_id
_entity_poly.type
_entity_poly.pdbx_seq_one_letter_code
_entity_poly.pdbx_strand_id
1 'polypeptide(L)'
;VPQPPANLHYELWLETADGVLQNIGPLEVENGRIFTTTARSENLLLTYSRALISIELEGTAPDAIIGDITFTGELPDDFLDELRQVLVDGGDGVGLLDNALEQTAVAAQHAGFSVDALAANDLAEAKKHVEHVINILDGETGSRFGDVNLDGQIQNPGNGVGVRVYLENSRRHVEQALQTESITVIQQQQAAEAIAAIDNSLAVLEEIFDNALTMLSTDTPAEAQPFADAMQAGLNELQSTDSQSTIAAALAQTVILAEIPIVAAADDLAPPDPIADAALNQVGLVQFGSGDGVENSRITLQLDQIPTSAAGQQLVVRLQNSATDDLLSLGTVDVHSEWGSTTITTDRNLLADFDQLLISSEPAGQAAEITNDILYTAALQTELTRQIQQLLVDGDAGKGALFGVEEQIGTAMQHYQFSLEAMNSGNLTEAKQHTEHVINILDGEEGSFFGDVNQDGQIQNPGDGVGVRGYWQRVIAEVDGLPETAVTPFTNNQQFYADLLTATAENNINTVVTTIDQATKILASDTTAEAQPFIDNVGLLLESLLVGSDLDNNGTIDPLFAEAGIETAINLAQAINEIPILTR
;
A
#
# COMPACT_ATOMS: atom_id res chain seq x y z
N VAL A 1 8.18 7.85 -5.40
CA VAL A 1 8.02 8.93 -6.39
C VAL A 1 9.30 9.13 -7.21
N PRO A 2 9.15 9.49 -8.48
CA PRO A 2 10.23 9.88 -9.40
C PRO A 2 10.97 11.15 -8.94
N GLN A 3 12.15 11.44 -9.50
CA GLN A 3 12.75 12.76 -9.34
C GLN A 3 12.05 13.77 -10.27
N PRO A 4 11.74 14.99 -9.81
CA PRO A 4 11.21 16.03 -10.68
C PRO A 4 12.27 16.45 -11.72
N PRO A 5 11.87 17.00 -12.89
CA PRO A 5 12.80 17.45 -13.92
C PRO A 5 13.77 18.52 -13.41
N ALA A 6 14.89 18.70 -14.09
CA ALA A 6 15.86 19.73 -13.71
C ALA A 6 15.22 21.13 -13.62
N ASN A 7 15.45 21.80 -12.48
CA ASN A 7 14.85 23.08 -12.08
C ASN A 7 13.36 23.03 -11.69
N LEU A 8 12.80 21.84 -11.45
CA LEU A 8 11.45 21.66 -10.89
C LEU A 8 11.52 20.92 -9.54
N HIS A 9 10.49 21.04 -8.72
CA HIS A 9 10.36 20.34 -7.44
C HIS A 9 8.90 19.95 -7.15
N TYR A 10 8.67 19.01 -6.24
CA TYR A 10 7.32 18.71 -5.77
C TYR A 10 6.88 19.70 -4.70
N GLU A 11 5.64 20.18 -4.76
CA GLU A 11 5.07 21.15 -3.83
C GLU A 11 3.81 20.58 -3.19
N LEU A 12 3.70 20.62 -1.85
CA LEU A 12 2.53 20.15 -1.12
C LEU A 12 1.52 21.27 -0.88
N TRP A 13 0.25 20.95 -1.13
CA TRP A 13 -0.89 21.82 -0.92
C TRP A 13 -1.96 21.11 -0.11
N LEU A 14 -2.64 21.85 0.74
CA LEU A 14 -3.90 21.41 1.34
C LEU A 14 -5.05 22.24 0.76
N GLU A 15 -6.18 21.60 0.52
CA GLU A 15 -7.37 22.21 -0.06
C GLU A 15 -8.56 22.06 0.92
N THR A 16 -9.30 23.15 1.11
CA THR A 16 -10.55 23.16 1.88
C THR A 16 -11.71 22.64 1.03
N ALA A 17 -12.83 22.28 1.66
CA ALA A 17 -14.03 21.81 0.94
C ALA A 17 -14.60 22.85 -0.07
N ASP A 18 -14.33 24.14 0.15
CA ASP A 18 -14.69 25.24 -0.77
C ASP A 18 -13.60 25.58 -1.82
N GLY A 19 -12.55 24.76 -1.92
CA GLY A 19 -11.50 24.85 -2.94
C GLY A 19 -10.42 25.90 -2.65
N VAL A 20 -10.27 26.30 -1.38
CA VAL A 20 -9.22 27.24 -0.98
C VAL A 20 -7.93 26.47 -0.76
N LEU A 21 -6.88 26.84 -1.52
CA LEU A 21 -5.56 26.22 -1.43
C LEU A 21 -4.69 26.88 -0.36
N GLN A 22 -3.98 26.05 0.37
CA GLN A 22 -2.91 26.43 1.28
C GLN A 22 -1.63 25.73 0.88
N ASN A 23 -0.63 26.51 0.48
CA ASN A 23 0.73 26.01 0.24
C ASN A 23 1.37 25.58 1.58
N ILE A 24 1.85 24.34 1.65
CA ILE A 24 2.56 23.80 2.81
C ILE A 24 4.07 23.93 2.64
N GLY A 25 4.58 23.72 1.42
CA GLY A 25 5.97 23.93 1.06
C GLY A 25 6.51 22.86 0.10
N PRO A 26 7.78 23.02 -0.32
CA PRO A 26 8.46 22.08 -1.19
C PRO A 26 8.70 20.75 -0.48
N LEU A 27 8.70 19.68 -1.27
CA LEU A 27 8.90 18.31 -0.86
C LEU A 27 10.22 17.80 -1.42
N GLU A 28 11.12 17.38 -0.53
CA GLU A 28 12.40 16.78 -0.93
C GLU A 28 12.19 15.31 -1.28
N VAL A 29 12.77 14.88 -2.42
CA VAL A 29 12.78 13.48 -2.85
C VAL A 29 14.10 12.85 -2.46
N GLU A 30 14.08 11.94 -1.51
CA GLU A 30 15.23 11.16 -1.07
C GLU A 30 14.98 9.66 -1.34
N ASN A 31 15.82 9.04 -2.17
CA ASN A 31 15.72 7.61 -2.53
C ASN A 31 14.31 7.20 -3.02
N GLY A 32 13.72 8.02 -3.88
CA GLY A 32 12.39 7.76 -4.41
C GLY A 32 11.26 7.92 -3.38
N ARG A 33 11.52 8.51 -2.21
CA ARG A 33 10.50 8.81 -1.19
C ARG A 33 10.42 10.29 -0.94
N ILE A 34 9.21 10.78 -0.71
CA ILE A 34 8.98 12.11 -0.16
C ILE A 34 8.62 11.94 1.31
N PHE A 35 9.29 12.70 2.17
CA PHE A 35 8.90 12.84 3.55
C PHE A 35 8.97 14.31 3.94
N THR A 36 7.92 14.82 4.58
CA THR A 36 7.95 16.12 5.22
C THR A 36 7.28 16.02 6.57
N THR A 37 7.79 16.80 7.53
CA THR A 37 7.11 17.02 8.81
C THR A 37 7.08 18.51 9.04
N THR A 38 5.89 19.08 9.04
CA THR A 38 5.68 20.49 9.31
C THR A 38 4.66 20.63 10.43
N ALA A 39 4.96 21.47 11.42
CA ALA A 39 4.01 21.86 12.45
C ALA A 39 3.39 23.22 12.11
N ARG A 40 2.07 23.32 12.22
CA ARG A 40 1.32 24.58 12.11
C ARG A 40 0.60 24.85 13.43
N SER A 41 0.29 26.11 13.68
CA SER A 41 -0.49 26.49 14.87
C SER A 41 -2.00 26.28 14.69
N GLU A 42 -2.45 26.09 13.46
CA GLU A 42 -3.85 25.81 13.12
C GLU A 42 -4.12 24.30 13.14
N ASN A 43 -5.37 23.93 13.43
CA ASN A 43 -5.81 22.53 13.31
C ASN A 43 -6.08 22.24 11.82
N LEU A 44 -5.19 21.47 11.20
CA LEU A 44 -5.28 21.15 9.78
C LEU A 44 -6.50 20.28 9.47
N LEU A 45 -6.83 19.33 10.35
CA LEU A 45 -7.97 18.42 10.18
C LEU A 45 -9.33 19.16 10.25
N LEU A 46 -9.39 20.26 11.01
CA LEU A 46 -10.58 21.11 11.07
C LEU A 46 -10.90 21.77 9.72
N THR A 47 -9.88 22.10 8.94
CA THR A 47 -10.01 23.06 7.82
C THR A 47 -9.91 22.40 6.45
N TYR A 48 -9.01 21.43 6.31
CA TYR A 48 -8.67 20.83 5.03
C TYR A 48 -9.26 19.43 4.91
N SER A 49 -9.69 19.06 3.72
CA SER A 49 -10.24 17.73 3.39
C SER A 49 -9.44 17.00 2.31
N ARG A 50 -8.55 17.72 1.62
CA ARG A 50 -7.80 17.21 0.48
C ARG A 50 -6.35 17.67 0.49
N ALA A 51 -5.47 16.79 0.06
CA ALA A 51 -4.05 17.05 -0.16
C ALA A 51 -3.74 16.95 -1.65
N LEU A 52 -2.94 17.87 -2.18
CA LEU A 52 -2.49 17.89 -3.57
C LEU A 52 -0.98 18.03 -3.61
N ILE A 53 -0.33 17.36 -4.54
CA ILE A 53 1.09 17.54 -4.82
C ILE A 53 1.24 17.93 -6.30
N SER A 54 1.86 19.08 -6.55
CA SER A 54 2.15 19.55 -7.92
C SER A 54 3.67 19.58 -8.18
N ILE A 55 4.04 19.64 -9.47
CA ILE A 55 5.43 19.90 -9.89
C ILE A 55 5.58 21.39 -10.21
N GLU A 56 6.35 22.11 -9.41
CA GLU A 56 6.53 23.56 -9.52
C GLU A 56 7.97 23.94 -9.88
N LEU A 57 8.18 25.20 -10.30
CA LEU A 57 9.50 25.71 -10.66
C LEU A 57 10.36 25.99 -9.43
N GLU A 58 11.60 25.51 -9.44
CA GLU A 58 12.54 25.67 -8.32
C GLU A 58 12.82 27.15 -8.00
N GLY A 59 12.88 27.48 -6.70
CA GLY A 59 13.12 28.84 -6.22
C GLY A 59 11.91 29.77 -6.29
N THR A 60 10.72 29.24 -6.59
CA THR A 60 9.45 29.95 -6.46
C THR A 60 8.71 29.53 -5.19
N ALA A 61 7.93 30.44 -4.61
CA ALA A 61 6.97 30.14 -3.54
C ALA A 61 5.59 30.54 -4.06
N PRO A 62 4.96 29.68 -4.88
CA PRO A 62 3.76 30.05 -5.59
C PRO A 62 2.57 30.16 -4.63
N ASP A 63 1.75 31.20 -4.80
CA ASP A 63 0.52 31.41 -4.02
C ASP A 63 -0.69 30.61 -4.59
N ALA A 64 -0.47 29.85 -5.67
CA ALA A 64 -1.45 29.00 -6.34
C ALA A 64 -0.72 27.89 -7.14
N ILE A 65 -1.39 26.78 -7.42
CA ILE A 65 -0.83 25.72 -8.27
C ILE A 65 -0.64 26.26 -9.70
N ILE A 66 0.58 26.22 -10.22
CA ILE A 66 0.92 26.64 -11.59
C ILE A 66 1.23 25.42 -12.46
N GLY A 67 1.91 24.43 -11.89
CA GLY A 67 2.27 23.19 -12.56
C GLY A 67 1.17 22.13 -12.53
N ASP A 68 1.53 20.95 -13.03
CA ASP A 68 0.62 19.80 -13.07
C ASP A 68 0.50 19.18 -11.67
N ILE A 69 -0.71 18.79 -11.31
CA ILE A 69 -0.97 18.00 -10.10
C ILE A 69 -0.57 16.55 -10.42
N THR A 70 0.39 16.02 -9.68
CA THR A 70 0.92 14.66 -9.86
C THR A 70 0.37 13.68 -8.84
N PHE A 71 0.02 14.16 -7.64
CA PHE A 71 -0.62 13.33 -6.61
C PHE A 71 -1.80 14.07 -5.98
N THR A 72 -2.83 13.31 -5.63
CA THR A 72 -4.02 13.79 -4.93
C THR A 72 -4.38 12.83 -3.82
N GLY A 73 -4.90 13.34 -2.72
CA GLY A 73 -5.50 12.52 -1.67
C GLY A 73 -6.72 13.22 -1.11
N GLU A 74 -7.80 12.50 -0.92
CA GLU A 74 -9.07 13.04 -0.41
C GLU A 74 -9.75 12.01 0.49
N LEU A 75 -10.33 12.47 1.60
CA LEU A 75 -11.25 11.66 2.39
C LEU A 75 -12.68 12.05 2.04
N PRO A 76 -13.64 11.09 1.96
CA PRO A 76 -15.04 11.43 1.72
C PRO A 76 -15.56 12.41 2.77
N ASP A 77 -16.28 13.45 2.36
CA ASP A 77 -16.77 14.51 3.26
C ASP A 77 -17.57 13.94 4.45
N ASP A 78 -18.53 13.06 4.18
CA ASP A 78 -19.35 12.42 5.22
C ASP A 78 -18.49 11.59 6.20
N PHE A 79 -17.42 10.95 5.72
CA PHE A 79 -16.50 10.19 6.56
C PHE A 79 -15.69 11.13 7.46
N LEU A 80 -15.17 12.20 6.88
CA LEU A 80 -14.34 13.18 7.57
C LEU A 80 -15.14 13.98 8.61
N ASP A 81 -16.40 14.31 8.33
CA ASP A 81 -17.27 15.01 9.26
C ASP A 81 -17.52 14.20 10.54
N GLU A 82 -17.71 12.89 10.40
CA GLU A 82 -17.84 11.98 11.55
C GLU A 82 -16.54 11.92 12.36
N LEU A 83 -15.37 11.83 11.71
CA LEU A 83 -14.08 11.84 12.40
C LEU A 83 -13.80 13.17 13.11
N ARG A 84 -14.21 14.31 12.53
CA ARG A 84 -14.08 15.63 13.14
C ARG A 84 -14.88 15.75 14.44
N GLN A 85 -16.03 15.09 14.56
CA GLN A 85 -16.77 15.04 15.83
C GLN A 85 -15.92 14.36 16.93
N VAL A 86 -15.23 13.28 16.57
CA VAL A 86 -14.43 12.50 17.51
C VAL A 86 -13.13 13.22 17.90
N LEU A 87 -12.45 13.83 16.93
CA LEU A 87 -11.08 14.34 17.06
C LEU A 87 -10.97 15.86 17.28
N VAL A 88 -11.97 16.64 16.87
CA VAL A 88 -11.81 18.10 16.73
C VAL A 88 -12.87 18.87 17.51
N ASP A 89 -14.15 18.66 17.19
CA ASP A 89 -15.26 19.38 17.81
C ASP A 89 -16.51 18.49 17.86
N GLY A 90 -16.78 17.93 19.03
CA GLY A 90 -17.97 17.14 19.34
C GLY A 90 -19.19 17.95 19.78
N GLY A 91 -19.18 19.28 19.60
CA GLY A 91 -20.28 20.19 19.93
C GLY A 91 -19.96 21.29 20.95
N ASP A 92 -18.74 21.30 21.52
CA ASP A 92 -18.26 22.28 22.50
C ASP A 92 -16.89 22.90 22.15
N GLY A 93 -16.38 22.65 20.94
CA GLY A 93 -15.08 23.11 20.47
C GLY A 93 -13.92 22.17 20.80
N VAL A 94 -14.19 20.99 21.38
CA VAL A 94 -13.20 19.96 21.71
C VAL A 94 -13.69 18.60 21.19
N GLY A 95 -12.78 17.75 20.71
CA GLY A 95 -13.11 16.39 20.26
C GLY A 95 -13.68 15.53 21.38
N LEU A 96 -14.56 14.58 21.04
CA LEU A 96 -15.18 13.69 22.02
C LEU A 96 -14.14 12.88 22.83
N LEU A 97 -13.10 12.35 22.19
CA LEU A 97 -12.08 11.55 22.88
C LEU A 97 -11.14 12.41 23.75
N ASP A 98 -10.85 13.65 23.34
CA ASP A 98 -10.10 14.60 24.17
C ASP A 98 -10.90 14.99 25.42
N ASN A 99 -12.20 15.26 25.26
CA ASN A 99 -13.11 15.49 26.38
C ASN A 99 -13.18 14.26 27.32
N ALA A 100 -13.21 13.03 26.77
CA ALA A 100 -13.18 11.81 27.56
C ALA A 100 -11.88 11.70 28.38
N LEU A 101 -10.72 12.01 27.78
CA LEU A 101 -9.43 12.04 28.47
C LEU A 101 -9.40 13.09 29.59
N GLU A 102 -9.86 14.31 29.30
CA GLU A 102 -9.90 15.40 30.29
C GLU A 102 -10.76 15.01 31.50
N GLN A 103 -11.98 14.51 31.26
CA GLN A 103 -12.87 14.10 32.36
C GLN A 103 -12.34 12.87 33.10
N THR A 104 -11.66 11.94 32.42
CA THR A 104 -10.99 10.80 33.07
C THR A 104 -9.88 11.26 34.00
N ALA A 105 -9.10 12.29 33.62
CA ALA A 105 -8.07 12.86 34.47
C ALA A 105 -8.65 13.53 35.73
N VAL A 106 -9.80 14.21 35.60
CA VAL A 106 -10.52 14.77 36.76
C VAL A 106 -11.02 13.65 37.68
N ALA A 107 -11.59 12.57 37.14
CA ALA A 107 -12.00 11.40 37.92
C ALA A 107 -10.80 10.75 38.63
N ALA A 108 -9.66 10.58 37.94
CA ALA A 108 -8.43 10.02 38.51
C ALA A 108 -7.88 10.84 39.68
N GLN A 109 -7.99 12.17 39.61
CA GLN A 109 -7.65 13.04 40.73
C GLN A 109 -8.55 12.77 41.95
N HIS A 110 -9.86 12.62 41.74
CA HIS A 110 -10.79 12.32 42.84
C HIS A 110 -10.62 10.91 43.41
N ALA A 111 -10.32 9.91 42.57
CA ALA A 111 -9.91 8.60 43.06
C ALA A 111 -8.68 8.71 43.98
N GLY A 112 -7.72 9.57 43.63
CA GLY A 112 -6.51 9.79 44.43
C GLY A 112 -6.82 10.41 45.79
N PHE A 113 -7.70 11.40 45.81
CA PHE A 113 -8.19 11.98 47.07
C PHE A 113 -8.96 10.95 47.92
N SER A 114 -9.66 10.00 47.29
CA SER A 114 -10.31 8.92 48.00
C SER A 114 -9.29 8.00 48.70
N VAL A 115 -8.23 7.59 47.99
CA VAL A 115 -7.12 6.82 48.54
C VAL A 115 -6.43 7.57 49.70
N ASP A 116 -6.15 8.86 49.52
CA ASP A 116 -5.53 9.70 50.56
C ASP A 116 -6.43 9.83 51.81
N ALA A 117 -7.74 9.96 51.63
CA ALA A 117 -8.70 10.01 52.73
C ALA A 117 -8.75 8.69 53.51
N LEU A 118 -8.68 7.54 52.83
CA LEU A 118 -8.58 6.24 53.49
C LEU A 118 -7.28 6.09 54.29
N ALA A 119 -6.15 6.55 53.76
CA ALA A 119 -4.87 6.59 54.48
C ALA A 119 -4.92 7.48 55.74
N ALA A 120 -5.75 8.53 55.70
CA ALA A 120 -6.06 9.39 56.86
C ALA A 120 -7.14 8.80 57.79
N ASN A 121 -7.64 7.59 57.50
CA ASN A 121 -8.72 6.90 58.23
C ASN A 121 -10.05 7.70 58.23
N ASP A 122 -10.35 8.39 57.12
CA ASP A 122 -11.58 9.13 56.88
C ASP A 122 -12.41 8.47 55.78
N LEU A 123 -13.25 7.51 56.17
CA LEU A 123 -14.13 6.79 55.24
C LEU A 123 -15.20 7.69 54.61
N ALA A 124 -15.67 8.72 55.33
CA ALA A 124 -16.75 9.58 54.85
C ALA A 124 -16.27 10.46 53.70
N GLU A 125 -15.11 11.11 53.84
CA GLU A 125 -14.52 11.90 52.76
C GLU A 125 -14.11 10.99 51.58
N ALA A 126 -13.61 9.79 51.84
CA ALA A 126 -13.29 8.83 50.79
C ALA A 126 -14.53 8.49 49.93
N LYS A 127 -15.68 8.19 50.56
CA LYS A 127 -16.93 7.88 49.86
C LYS A 127 -17.50 9.06 49.08
N LYS A 128 -17.33 10.29 49.58
CA LYS A 128 -17.68 11.51 48.84
C LYS A 128 -16.84 11.67 47.56
N HIS A 129 -15.54 11.40 47.62
CA HIS A 129 -14.74 11.40 46.40
C HIS A 129 -15.08 10.26 45.44
N VAL A 130 -15.54 9.11 45.94
CA VAL A 130 -16.10 8.05 45.08
C VAL A 130 -17.36 8.51 44.37
N GLU A 131 -18.27 9.24 45.04
CA GLU A 131 -19.42 9.86 44.37
C GLU A 131 -18.99 10.76 43.22
N HIS A 132 -17.98 11.62 43.45
CA HIS A 132 -17.46 12.48 42.38
C HIS A 132 -16.99 11.65 41.18
N VAL A 133 -16.23 10.56 41.42
CA VAL A 133 -15.79 9.65 40.36
C VAL A 133 -16.98 9.10 39.58
N ILE A 134 -17.98 8.54 40.26
CA ILE A 134 -19.18 7.99 39.60
C ILE A 134 -19.88 9.06 38.76
N ASN A 135 -20.09 10.26 39.32
CA ASN A 135 -20.81 11.34 38.65
C ASN A 135 -20.04 11.91 37.44
N ILE A 136 -18.71 11.95 37.49
CA ILE A 136 -17.86 12.37 36.35
C ILE A 136 -17.87 11.32 35.25
N LEU A 137 -17.83 10.03 35.60
CA LEU A 137 -17.75 8.96 34.60
C LEU A 137 -19.10 8.70 33.92
N ASP A 138 -20.20 8.77 34.68
CA ASP A 138 -21.53 8.42 34.18
C ASP A 138 -22.26 9.60 33.53
N GLY A 139 -22.00 10.83 34.01
CA GLY A 139 -22.64 12.05 33.52
C GLY A 139 -24.07 12.25 34.03
N GLU A 140 -24.61 13.46 33.89
CA GLU A 140 -25.94 13.84 34.44
C GLU A 140 -27.11 13.07 33.82
N THR A 141 -26.91 12.51 32.63
CA THR A 141 -27.91 11.67 31.95
C THR A 141 -27.78 10.19 32.29
N GLY A 142 -26.72 9.82 33.00
CA GLY A 142 -26.41 8.46 33.40
C GLY A 142 -27.30 7.93 34.52
N SER A 143 -27.46 6.59 34.56
CA SER A 143 -28.35 5.92 35.53
C SER A 143 -27.76 5.80 36.94
N ARG A 144 -26.44 5.97 37.07
CA ARG A 144 -25.65 5.90 38.31
C ARG A 144 -25.35 7.28 38.88
N PHE A 145 -25.64 8.35 38.13
CA PHE A 145 -25.47 9.72 38.59
C PHE A 145 -26.42 10.05 39.76
N GLY A 146 -25.87 10.66 40.81
CA GLY A 146 -26.67 11.15 41.94
C GLY A 146 -25.87 11.27 43.24
N ASP A 147 -26.64 11.36 44.34
CA ASP A 147 -26.14 11.33 45.72
C ASP A 147 -25.98 9.86 46.12
N VAL A 148 -24.86 9.27 45.70
CA VAL A 148 -24.58 7.83 45.84
C VAL A 148 -23.87 7.52 47.16
N ASN A 149 -23.28 8.53 47.82
CA ASN A 149 -22.74 8.39 49.16
C ASN A 149 -23.80 8.62 50.27
N LEU A 150 -25.01 9.08 49.90
CA LEU A 150 -26.16 9.32 50.77
C LEU A 150 -25.93 10.42 51.81
N ASP A 151 -25.13 11.45 51.49
CA ASP A 151 -24.87 12.59 52.37
C ASP A 151 -25.89 13.73 52.25
N GLY A 152 -26.82 13.61 51.29
CA GLY A 152 -27.89 14.56 51.01
C GLY A 152 -27.53 15.60 49.95
N GLN A 153 -26.35 15.52 49.32
CA GLN A 153 -25.91 16.41 48.25
C GLN A 153 -25.49 15.60 47.02
N ILE A 154 -25.87 16.09 45.84
CA ILE A 154 -25.33 15.59 44.59
C ILE A 154 -24.13 16.47 44.23
N GLN A 155 -22.94 15.89 44.12
CA GLN A 155 -21.72 16.62 43.78
C GLN A 155 -21.09 16.08 42.49
N ASN A 156 -20.90 16.96 41.52
CA ASN A 156 -20.20 16.66 40.27
C ASN A 156 -19.15 17.74 39.99
N PRO A 157 -17.86 17.46 40.20
CA PRO A 157 -16.79 18.39 39.84
C PRO A 157 -16.39 18.33 38.36
N GLY A 158 -16.98 17.43 37.56
CA GLY A 158 -16.78 17.35 36.11
C GLY A 158 -17.66 18.31 35.32
N ASN A 159 -17.68 18.12 34.00
CA ASN A 159 -18.41 18.97 33.06
C ASN A 159 -19.90 18.59 32.86
N GLY A 160 -20.37 17.51 33.48
CA GLY A 160 -21.76 17.06 33.44
C GLY A 160 -22.12 16.08 32.31
N VAL A 161 -21.25 15.86 31.31
CA VAL A 161 -21.57 14.99 30.16
C VAL A 161 -21.32 13.51 30.46
N GLY A 162 -20.20 13.19 31.10
CA GLY A 162 -19.82 11.81 31.42
C GLY A 162 -18.79 11.23 30.46
N VAL A 163 -17.72 10.61 30.99
CA VAL A 163 -16.72 9.88 30.17
C VAL A 163 -17.38 8.77 29.33
N ARG A 164 -18.31 8.02 29.93
CA ARG A 164 -19.07 6.97 29.23
C ARG A 164 -19.82 7.53 28.02
N VAL A 165 -20.45 8.69 28.16
CA VAL A 165 -21.23 9.33 27.08
C VAL A 165 -20.31 9.78 25.95
N TYR A 166 -19.13 10.33 26.26
CA TYR A 166 -18.14 10.69 25.23
C TYR A 166 -17.66 9.46 24.45
N LEU A 167 -17.37 8.35 25.12
CA LEU A 167 -16.95 7.11 24.48
C LEU A 167 -18.06 6.47 23.63
N GLU A 168 -19.29 6.38 24.15
CA GLU A 168 -20.45 5.87 23.42
C GLU A 168 -20.73 6.71 22.15
N ASN A 169 -20.63 8.04 22.25
CA ASN A 169 -20.77 8.92 21.09
C ASN A 169 -19.61 8.77 20.10
N SER A 170 -18.38 8.66 20.59
CA SER A 170 -17.20 8.44 19.73
C SER A 170 -17.37 7.15 18.94
N ARG A 171 -17.78 6.06 19.61
CA ARG A 171 -18.07 4.77 18.98
C ARG A 171 -19.12 4.91 17.87
N ARG A 172 -20.22 5.60 18.16
CA ARG A 172 -21.30 5.86 17.19
C ARG A 172 -20.79 6.62 15.97
N HIS A 173 -19.99 7.68 16.16
CA HIS A 173 -19.45 8.47 15.04
C HIS A 173 -18.47 7.63 14.19
N VAL A 174 -17.60 6.84 14.82
CA VAL A 174 -16.73 5.90 14.08
C VAL A 174 -17.56 4.87 13.29
N GLU A 175 -18.62 4.32 13.87
CA GLU A 175 -19.54 3.41 13.16
C GLU A 175 -20.34 4.09 12.03
N GLN A 176 -20.63 5.39 12.15
CA GLN A 176 -21.30 6.15 11.10
C GLN A 176 -20.37 6.50 9.95
N ALA A 177 -19.10 6.82 10.24
CA ALA A 177 -18.06 6.97 9.22
C ALA A 177 -18.00 5.72 8.33
N LEU A 178 -18.15 4.53 8.93
CA LEU A 178 -18.20 3.23 8.23
C LEU A 178 -19.47 2.97 7.39
N GLN A 179 -20.44 3.87 7.38
CA GLN A 179 -21.63 3.73 6.52
C GLN A 179 -21.48 4.47 5.20
N THR A 180 -20.37 5.17 4.98
CA THR A 180 -20.11 5.91 3.76
C THR A 180 -19.70 4.96 2.62
N GLU A 181 -20.15 5.23 1.39
CA GLU A 181 -20.02 4.31 0.24
C GLU A 181 -18.57 4.12 -0.27
N SER A 182 -17.58 4.81 0.33
CA SER A 182 -16.21 4.91 -0.17
C SER A 182 -15.13 4.63 0.89
N ILE A 183 -15.46 3.86 1.93
CA ILE A 183 -14.48 3.42 2.94
C ILE A 183 -13.64 2.24 2.46
N THR A 184 -12.34 2.29 2.73
CA THR A 184 -11.39 1.21 2.38
C THR A 184 -11.43 0.07 3.42
N VAL A 185 -10.89 -1.11 3.08
CA VAL A 185 -10.79 -2.24 4.04
C VAL A 185 -9.83 -1.89 5.19
N ILE A 186 -8.77 -1.14 4.92
CA ILE A 186 -7.88 -0.64 5.98
C ILE A 186 -8.63 0.35 6.89
N GLN A 187 -9.41 1.29 6.35
CA GLN A 187 -10.26 2.16 7.17
C GLN A 187 -11.28 1.35 7.98
N GLN A 188 -11.85 0.28 7.44
CA GLN A 188 -12.70 -0.63 8.20
C GLN A 188 -11.93 -1.34 9.33
N GLN A 189 -10.70 -1.80 9.07
CA GLN A 189 -9.86 -2.43 10.08
C GLN A 189 -9.44 -1.45 11.17
N GLN A 190 -8.96 -0.27 10.81
CA GLN A 190 -8.57 0.79 11.76
C GLN A 190 -9.76 1.27 12.58
N ALA A 191 -10.95 1.35 11.98
CA ALA A 191 -12.18 1.65 12.71
C ALA A 191 -12.57 0.51 13.64
N ALA A 192 -12.37 -0.75 13.25
CA ALA A 192 -12.57 -1.88 14.15
C ALA A 192 -11.57 -1.83 15.33
N GLU A 193 -10.32 -1.42 15.11
CA GLU A 193 -9.32 -1.21 16.16
C GLU A 193 -9.70 -0.05 17.09
N ALA A 194 -10.16 1.08 16.53
CA ALA A 194 -10.66 2.22 17.30
C ALA A 194 -11.89 1.83 18.14
N ILE A 195 -12.87 1.14 17.54
CA ILE A 195 -14.07 0.65 18.23
C ILE A 195 -13.67 -0.35 19.33
N ALA A 196 -12.74 -1.27 19.06
CA ALA A 196 -12.26 -2.21 20.07
C ALA A 196 -11.58 -1.49 21.24
N ALA A 197 -10.78 -0.45 20.98
CA ALA A 197 -10.17 0.37 22.03
C ALA A 197 -11.22 1.13 22.86
N ILE A 198 -12.28 1.63 22.21
CA ILE A 198 -13.42 2.28 22.90
C ILE A 198 -14.20 1.25 23.74
N ASP A 199 -14.52 0.09 23.19
CA ASP A 199 -15.25 -0.98 23.88
C ASP A 199 -14.46 -1.52 25.09
N ASN A 200 -13.14 -1.66 24.95
CA ASN A 200 -12.26 -1.99 26.06
C ASN A 200 -12.27 -0.89 27.14
N SER A 201 -12.23 0.38 26.73
CA SER A 201 -12.31 1.51 27.68
C SER A 201 -13.66 1.53 28.43
N LEU A 202 -14.75 1.22 27.74
CA LEU A 202 -16.08 1.05 28.34
C LEU A 202 -16.13 -0.13 29.32
N ALA A 203 -15.46 -1.25 29.01
CA ALA A 203 -15.36 -2.38 29.93
C ALA A 203 -14.60 -2.01 31.21
N VAL A 204 -13.47 -1.31 31.09
CA VAL A 204 -12.71 -0.80 32.24
C VAL A 204 -13.54 0.18 33.07
N LEU A 205 -14.33 1.05 32.44
CA LEU A 205 -15.30 1.92 33.11
C LEU A 205 -16.31 1.15 33.97
N GLU A 206 -16.84 0.04 33.45
CA GLU A 206 -17.76 -0.82 34.21
C GLU A 206 -17.09 -1.46 35.43
N GLU A 207 -15.83 -1.90 35.32
CA GLU A 207 -15.06 -2.38 36.47
C GLU A 207 -14.79 -1.27 37.51
N ILE A 208 -14.51 -0.05 37.06
CA ILE A 208 -14.35 1.12 37.93
C ILE A 208 -15.66 1.39 38.67
N PHE A 209 -16.82 1.35 37.99
CA PHE A 209 -18.13 1.51 38.62
C PHE A 209 -18.40 0.43 39.67
N ASP A 210 -18.13 -0.84 39.37
CA ASP A 210 -18.34 -1.94 40.31
C ASP A 210 -17.47 -1.80 41.57
N ASN A 211 -16.21 -1.41 41.40
CA ASN A 211 -15.31 -1.12 42.53
C ASN A 211 -15.81 0.08 43.35
N ALA A 212 -16.22 1.16 42.70
CA ALA A 212 -16.75 2.36 43.34
C ALA A 212 -18.02 2.05 44.15
N LEU A 213 -18.99 1.34 43.56
CA LEU A 213 -20.25 0.95 44.23
C LEU A 213 -20.00 -0.02 45.39
N THR A 214 -19.06 -0.95 45.23
CA THR A 214 -18.66 -1.86 46.31
C THR A 214 -18.00 -1.08 47.45
N MET A 215 -17.13 -0.13 47.14
CA MET A 215 -16.49 0.74 48.12
C MET A 215 -17.52 1.55 48.94
N LEU A 216 -18.54 2.10 48.28
CA LEU A 216 -19.64 2.82 48.96
C LEU A 216 -20.39 1.93 49.97
N SER A 217 -20.38 0.62 49.78
CA SER A 217 -21.04 -0.36 50.66
C SER A 217 -20.18 -0.85 51.84
N THR A 218 -18.91 -0.43 51.94
CA THR A 218 -18.00 -0.85 53.01
C THR A 218 -18.24 -0.12 54.34
N ASP A 219 -17.87 -0.74 55.45
CA ASP A 219 -18.08 -0.17 56.80
C ASP A 219 -16.79 0.42 57.40
N THR A 220 -15.62 0.05 56.87
CA THR A 220 -14.32 0.50 57.39
C THR A 220 -13.35 0.94 56.29
N PRO A 221 -12.40 1.85 56.59
CA PRO A 221 -11.35 2.22 55.64
C PRO A 221 -10.54 1.03 55.11
N ALA A 222 -10.28 0.03 55.95
CA ALA A 222 -9.51 -1.15 55.58
C ALA A 222 -10.26 -2.04 54.57
N GLU A 223 -11.59 -2.12 54.67
CA GLU A 223 -12.43 -2.83 53.69
C GLU A 223 -12.54 -2.05 52.37
N ALA A 224 -12.55 -0.71 52.44
CA ALA A 224 -12.65 0.17 51.29
C ALA A 224 -11.38 0.22 50.43
N GLN A 225 -10.21 0.16 51.06
CA GLN A 225 -8.90 0.33 50.42
C GLN A 225 -8.69 -0.47 49.11
N PRO A 226 -8.91 -1.79 49.07
CA PRO A 226 -8.65 -2.55 47.84
C PRO A 226 -9.49 -2.07 46.64
N PHE A 227 -10.71 -1.58 46.90
CA PHE A 227 -11.59 -1.06 45.86
C PHE A 227 -11.17 0.34 45.41
N ALA A 228 -10.70 1.19 46.33
CA ALA A 228 -10.14 2.50 45.99
C ALA A 228 -8.87 2.35 45.13
N ASP A 229 -7.98 1.43 45.51
CA ASP A 229 -6.76 1.14 44.76
C ASP A 229 -7.07 0.60 43.36
N ALA A 230 -8.04 -0.32 43.23
CA ALA A 230 -8.49 -0.85 41.95
C ALA A 230 -9.15 0.23 41.06
N MET A 231 -9.97 1.09 41.64
CA MET A 231 -10.58 2.24 40.95
C MET A 231 -9.52 3.20 40.41
N GLN A 232 -8.50 3.54 41.22
CA GLN A 232 -7.37 4.36 40.79
C GLN A 232 -6.58 3.68 39.67
N ALA A 233 -6.34 2.38 39.77
CA ALA A 233 -5.59 1.63 38.77
C ALA A 233 -6.32 1.64 37.41
N GLY A 234 -7.63 1.38 37.39
CA GLY A 234 -8.42 1.44 36.15
C GLY A 234 -8.45 2.84 35.53
N LEU A 235 -8.55 3.90 36.33
CA LEU A 235 -8.50 5.28 35.82
C LEU A 235 -7.12 5.65 35.24
N ASN A 236 -6.05 5.12 35.82
CA ASN A 236 -4.70 5.27 35.27
C ASN A 236 -4.52 4.45 33.99
N GLU A 237 -5.12 3.27 33.90
CA GLU A 237 -5.12 2.42 32.71
C GLU A 237 -5.79 3.14 31.53
N LEU A 238 -6.98 3.72 31.73
CA LEU A 238 -7.71 4.48 30.70
C LEU A 238 -6.92 5.66 30.11
N GLN A 239 -5.97 6.21 30.85
CA GLN A 239 -5.11 7.33 30.43
C GLN A 239 -3.75 6.88 29.86
N SER A 240 -3.40 5.60 29.95
CA SER A 240 -2.06 5.15 29.58
C SER A 240 -1.86 5.11 28.06
N THR A 241 -0.63 5.39 27.62
CA THR A 241 -0.21 5.33 26.21
C THR A 241 0.42 3.98 25.83
N ASP A 242 0.65 3.11 26.80
CA ASP A 242 1.47 1.90 26.65
C ASP A 242 0.63 0.63 26.38
N SER A 243 -0.69 0.77 26.25
CA SER A 243 -1.64 -0.33 26.04
C SER A 243 -2.55 -0.04 24.85
N GLN A 244 -2.97 -1.10 24.14
CA GLN A 244 -3.95 -1.01 23.03
C GLN A 244 -5.41 -0.87 23.50
N SER A 245 -5.64 -0.74 24.81
CA SER A 245 -6.96 -0.81 25.45
C SER A 245 -7.31 0.44 26.26
N THR A 246 -7.04 1.64 25.74
CA THR A 246 -7.19 2.90 26.47
C THR A 246 -7.86 3.99 25.62
N ILE A 247 -8.31 5.07 26.25
CA ILE A 247 -8.89 6.22 25.54
C ILE A 247 -7.83 6.87 24.64
N ALA A 248 -6.57 6.87 25.08
CA ALA A 248 -5.44 7.32 24.26
C ALA A 248 -5.19 6.41 23.05
N ALA A 249 -5.36 5.10 23.19
CA ALA A 249 -5.29 4.16 22.06
C ALA A 249 -6.44 4.40 21.06
N ALA A 250 -7.67 4.61 21.57
CA ALA A 250 -8.80 4.97 20.72
C ALA A 250 -8.51 6.27 19.93
N LEU A 251 -7.98 7.29 20.60
CA LEU A 251 -7.61 8.56 19.98
C LEU A 251 -6.55 8.34 18.89
N ALA A 252 -5.48 7.60 19.19
CA ALA A 252 -4.43 7.31 18.22
C ALA A 252 -4.98 6.57 16.98
N GLN A 253 -5.83 5.56 17.19
CA GLN A 253 -6.44 4.81 16.08
C GLN A 253 -7.41 5.66 15.25
N THR A 254 -8.17 6.55 15.90
CA THR A 254 -9.03 7.50 15.17
C THR A 254 -8.21 8.56 14.42
N VAL A 255 -7.05 8.98 14.93
CA VAL A 255 -6.14 9.86 14.18
C VAL A 255 -5.60 9.16 12.93
N ILE A 256 -5.25 7.87 13.03
CA ILE A 256 -4.82 7.08 11.87
C ILE A 256 -5.96 6.96 10.84
N LEU A 257 -7.21 6.81 11.28
CA LEU A 257 -8.38 6.85 10.38
C LEU A 257 -8.51 8.16 9.59
N ALA A 258 -7.96 9.26 10.12
CA ALA A 258 -7.97 10.57 9.46
C ALA A 258 -6.76 10.78 8.52
N GLU A 259 -5.93 9.75 8.29
CA GLU A 259 -4.88 9.79 7.29
C GLU A 259 -5.49 9.88 5.89
N ILE A 260 -5.01 10.86 5.11
CA ILE A 260 -5.42 11.05 3.73
C ILE A 260 -4.47 10.23 2.84
N PRO A 261 -4.92 9.15 2.17
CA PRO A 261 -4.08 8.43 1.24
C PRO A 261 -3.76 9.34 0.05
N ILE A 262 -2.47 9.50 -0.25
CA ILE A 262 -2.01 10.29 -1.39
C ILE A 262 -1.70 9.32 -2.54
N VAL A 263 -2.48 9.43 -3.61
CA VAL A 263 -2.42 8.58 -4.79
C VAL A 263 -2.00 9.40 -5.99
N ALA A 264 -1.51 8.76 -7.06
CA ALA A 264 -1.18 9.49 -8.28
C ALA A 264 -2.46 10.15 -8.86
N ALA A 265 -2.38 11.42 -9.24
CA ALA A 265 -3.50 12.21 -9.75
C ALA A 265 -3.95 11.75 -11.16
N ALA A 266 -3.13 10.92 -11.80
CA ALA A 266 -3.33 10.20 -13.04
C ALA A 266 -2.46 8.92 -12.99
N ASP A 267 -2.73 7.93 -13.85
CA ASP A 267 -1.94 6.68 -14.01
C ASP A 267 -0.41 6.87 -14.27
N ASP A 268 0.09 8.12 -14.34
CA ASP A 268 1.47 8.43 -14.72
C ASP A 268 2.37 8.74 -13.51
N LEU A 269 3.20 7.75 -13.19
CA LEU A 269 4.49 7.90 -12.52
C LEU A 269 5.52 8.52 -13.48
N ALA A 270 6.39 9.37 -12.93
CA ALA A 270 7.62 9.94 -13.52
C ALA A 270 7.47 10.96 -14.64
N PRO A 271 8.11 12.15 -14.51
CA PRO A 271 8.40 12.91 -15.70
C PRO A 271 9.35 12.04 -16.56
N PRO A 272 9.00 11.80 -17.83
CA PRO A 272 9.84 11.00 -18.71
C PRO A 272 11.24 11.63 -18.85
N ASP A 273 12.27 10.79 -18.97
CA ASP A 273 13.58 11.22 -19.45
C ASP A 273 13.38 11.97 -20.79
N PRO A 274 14.16 13.03 -21.07
CA PRO A 274 14.05 13.72 -22.35
C PRO A 274 14.30 12.73 -23.49
N ILE A 275 13.28 12.57 -24.35
CA ILE A 275 13.30 11.69 -25.53
C ILE A 275 14.51 11.97 -26.44
N ALA A 276 15.01 13.22 -26.44
CA ALA A 276 16.20 13.63 -27.15
C ALA A 276 17.31 14.12 -26.20
N ASP A 277 18.49 13.51 -26.32
CA ASP A 277 19.74 14.00 -25.73
C ASP A 277 20.80 14.15 -26.83
N ALA A 278 21.00 15.41 -27.23
CA ALA A 278 21.97 15.78 -28.26
C ALA A 278 23.43 15.47 -27.88
N ALA A 279 23.76 15.37 -26.58
CA ALA A 279 25.10 14.99 -26.13
C ALA A 279 25.38 13.49 -26.34
N LEU A 280 24.32 12.68 -26.41
CA LEU A 280 24.38 11.22 -26.60
C LEU A 280 23.97 10.78 -28.01
N ASN A 281 23.70 11.72 -28.92
CA ASN A 281 23.10 11.48 -30.25
C ASN A 281 21.75 10.75 -30.19
N GLN A 282 21.07 10.81 -29.04
CA GLN A 282 19.77 10.19 -28.81
C GLN A 282 18.68 11.10 -29.36
N VAL A 283 17.82 10.52 -30.20
CA VAL A 283 16.70 11.19 -30.85
C VAL A 283 15.38 10.48 -30.59
N GLY A 284 15.39 9.44 -29.75
CA GLY A 284 14.19 8.70 -29.44
C GLY A 284 14.44 7.49 -28.54
N LEU A 285 13.37 6.75 -28.32
CA LEU A 285 13.32 5.52 -27.54
C LEU A 285 12.50 4.46 -28.26
N VAL A 286 12.92 3.20 -28.12
CA VAL A 286 12.09 2.03 -28.44
C VAL A 286 11.92 1.19 -27.19
N GLN A 287 10.68 0.73 -26.96
CA GLN A 287 10.30 -0.17 -25.90
C GLN A 287 9.64 -1.42 -26.50
N PHE A 288 9.83 -2.55 -25.83
CA PHE A 288 9.18 -3.82 -26.16
C PHE A 288 8.10 -4.11 -25.11
N GLY A 289 6.99 -4.68 -25.55
CA GLY A 289 5.95 -5.16 -24.66
C GLY A 289 5.16 -6.30 -25.29
N SER A 290 4.14 -6.77 -24.59
CA SER A 290 3.31 -7.88 -25.05
C SER A 290 2.11 -7.41 -25.90
N GLY A 291 1.75 -8.23 -26.88
CA GLY A 291 0.52 -8.13 -27.67
C GLY A 291 -0.46 -9.24 -27.29
N ASP A 292 -1.54 -9.41 -28.06
CA ASP A 292 -2.60 -10.39 -27.78
C ASP A 292 -2.07 -11.85 -27.76
N GLY A 293 -1.67 -12.32 -26.57
CA GLY A 293 -1.23 -13.70 -26.32
C GLY A 293 0.18 -14.05 -26.78
N VAL A 294 1.02 -13.07 -27.16
CA VAL A 294 2.43 -13.30 -27.49
C VAL A 294 3.31 -12.29 -26.74
N GLU A 295 4.22 -12.81 -25.91
CA GLU A 295 5.19 -12.04 -25.13
C GLU A 295 6.14 -11.25 -26.04
N ASN A 296 6.47 -10.02 -25.64
CA ASN A 296 7.43 -9.14 -26.34
C ASN A 296 7.14 -8.98 -27.85
N SER A 297 5.87 -9.09 -28.25
CA SER A 297 5.44 -9.03 -29.66
C SER A 297 5.03 -7.65 -30.13
N ARG A 298 5.01 -6.68 -29.23
CA ARG A 298 4.71 -5.27 -29.49
C ARG A 298 5.98 -4.44 -29.35
N ILE A 299 6.18 -3.51 -30.28
CA ILE A 299 7.09 -2.39 -30.07
C ILE A 299 6.31 -1.08 -30.00
N THR A 300 6.78 -0.19 -29.14
CA THR A 300 6.39 1.22 -29.14
C THR A 300 7.65 2.04 -29.37
N LEU A 301 7.60 2.94 -30.35
CA LEU A 301 8.70 3.79 -30.74
C LEU A 301 8.27 5.24 -30.70
N GLN A 302 9.14 6.09 -30.17
CA GLN A 302 9.01 7.53 -30.19
C GLN A 302 10.32 8.17 -30.67
N LEU A 303 10.18 9.21 -31.48
CA LEU A 303 11.27 9.99 -32.05
C LEU A 303 10.95 11.48 -31.86
N ASP A 304 11.98 12.26 -31.57
CA ASP A 304 11.94 13.72 -31.47
C ASP A 304 13.07 14.34 -32.31
N GLN A 305 12.95 15.62 -32.62
CA GLN A 305 13.87 16.35 -33.52
C GLN A 305 14.02 15.70 -34.91
N ILE A 306 12.96 15.07 -35.42
CA ILE A 306 12.94 14.48 -36.76
C ILE A 306 13.11 15.60 -37.80
N PRO A 307 14.12 15.53 -38.69
CA PRO A 307 14.24 16.47 -39.79
C PRO A 307 13.01 16.42 -40.69
N THR A 308 12.58 17.57 -41.22
CA THR A 308 11.43 17.61 -42.14
C THR A 308 11.67 16.68 -43.34
N SER A 309 10.87 15.62 -43.45
CA SER A 309 10.98 14.64 -44.54
C SER A 309 10.83 15.32 -45.90
N ALA A 310 11.69 14.95 -46.85
CA ALA A 310 11.54 15.39 -48.24
C ALA A 310 10.18 14.95 -48.80
N ALA A 311 9.56 15.79 -49.64
CA ALA A 311 8.22 15.52 -50.17
C ALA A 311 8.16 14.14 -50.88
N GLY A 312 7.28 13.27 -50.39
CA GLY A 312 7.11 11.91 -50.91
C GLY A 312 8.00 10.83 -50.26
N GLN A 313 8.67 11.13 -49.13
CA GLN A 313 9.37 10.16 -48.29
C GLN A 313 8.56 9.80 -47.04
N GLN A 314 8.80 8.60 -46.50
CA GLN A 314 8.26 8.09 -45.25
C GLN A 314 9.38 7.40 -44.45
N LEU A 315 9.31 7.45 -43.12
CA LEU A 315 10.24 6.69 -42.27
C LEU A 315 9.72 5.27 -42.12
N VAL A 316 10.56 4.27 -42.43
CA VAL A 316 10.21 2.84 -42.33
C VAL A 316 11.01 2.19 -41.22
N VAL A 317 10.31 1.51 -40.31
CA VAL A 317 10.88 0.80 -39.16
C VAL A 317 11.10 -0.67 -39.51
N ARG A 318 12.30 -1.17 -39.23
CA ARG A 318 12.66 -2.57 -39.42
C ARG A 318 13.44 -3.10 -38.22
N LEU A 319 13.28 -4.39 -37.97
CA LEU A 319 14.13 -5.15 -37.07
C LEU A 319 15.04 -6.06 -37.89
N GLN A 320 16.30 -6.19 -37.47
CA GLN A 320 17.27 -7.07 -38.06
C GLN A 320 17.82 -8.04 -37.00
N ASN A 321 18.02 -9.29 -37.40
CA ASN A 321 18.88 -10.23 -36.71
C ASN A 321 20.20 -10.27 -37.48
N SER A 322 21.23 -9.66 -36.93
CA SER A 322 22.54 -9.54 -37.58
C SER A 322 23.24 -10.88 -37.82
N ALA A 323 22.88 -11.93 -37.06
CA ALA A 323 23.47 -13.26 -37.18
C ALA A 323 22.86 -14.09 -38.33
N THR A 324 21.55 -13.96 -38.57
CA THR A 324 20.84 -14.70 -39.63
C THR A 324 20.56 -13.87 -40.87
N ASP A 325 20.77 -12.55 -40.80
CA ASP A 325 20.32 -11.56 -41.78
C ASP A 325 18.80 -11.58 -41.99
N ASP A 326 18.05 -12.09 -40.99
CA ASP A 326 16.58 -12.00 -40.97
C ASP A 326 16.18 -10.54 -40.76
N LEU A 327 15.23 -10.07 -41.57
CA LEU A 327 14.79 -8.69 -41.58
C LEU A 327 13.27 -8.66 -41.55
N LEU A 328 12.73 -8.04 -40.51
CA LEU A 328 11.31 -7.86 -40.34
C LEU A 328 10.96 -6.38 -40.55
N SER A 329 10.21 -6.10 -41.62
CA SER A 329 9.64 -4.77 -41.84
C SER A 329 8.38 -4.62 -40.99
N LEU A 330 8.38 -3.66 -40.07
CA LEU A 330 7.29 -3.47 -39.11
C LEU A 330 6.26 -2.44 -39.58
N GLY A 331 6.67 -1.46 -40.40
CA GLY A 331 5.76 -0.45 -40.91
C GLY A 331 6.40 0.93 -40.99
N THR A 332 5.59 1.97 -40.88
CA THR A 332 6.04 3.37 -40.96
C THR A 332 5.87 4.11 -39.65
N VAL A 333 6.68 5.14 -39.43
CA VAL A 333 6.51 6.09 -38.33
C VAL A 333 5.48 7.16 -38.72
N ASP A 334 4.53 7.44 -37.83
CA ASP A 334 3.57 8.53 -38.00
C ASP A 334 4.20 9.85 -37.57
N VAL A 335 4.73 10.60 -38.55
CA VAL A 335 5.48 11.85 -38.32
C VAL A 335 4.55 13.07 -38.29
N HIS A 336 4.66 13.85 -37.22
CA HIS A 336 3.94 15.11 -37.00
C HIS A 336 4.94 16.23 -36.66
N SER A 337 5.32 17.03 -37.67
CA SER A 337 6.34 18.08 -37.55
C SER A 337 7.73 17.52 -37.20
N GLU A 338 8.21 17.73 -35.97
CA GLU A 338 9.53 17.27 -35.49
C GLU A 338 9.42 16.02 -34.61
N TRP A 339 8.19 15.53 -34.36
CA TRP A 339 7.93 14.34 -33.55
C TRP A 339 7.38 13.20 -34.41
N GLY A 340 7.61 11.97 -34.00
CA GLY A 340 7.00 10.80 -34.64
C GLY A 340 6.89 9.62 -33.69
N SER A 341 5.86 8.81 -33.88
CA SER A 341 5.67 7.59 -33.11
C SER A 341 5.06 6.47 -33.94
N THR A 342 5.17 5.25 -33.44
CA THR A 342 4.41 4.11 -33.95
C THR A 342 4.31 3.03 -32.86
N THR A 343 3.21 2.29 -32.86
CA THR A 343 3.03 1.08 -32.07
C THR A 343 2.64 -0.05 -33.00
N ILE A 344 3.42 -1.12 -32.97
CA ILE A 344 3.28 -2.23 -33.92
C ILE A 344 3.29 -3.53 -33.14
N THR A 345 2.28 -4.36 -33.36
CA THR A 345 2.15 -5.71 -32.78
C THR A 345 2.34 -6.77 -33.86
N THR A 346 3.02 -7.84 -33.51
CA THR A 346 3.33 -8.98 -34.39
C THR A 346 2.92 -10.30 -33.72
N ASP A 347 3.18 -11.42 -34.40
CA ASP A 347 3.00 -12.78 -33.87
C ASP A 347 4.34 -13.42 -33.43
N ARG A 348 5.42 -12.63 -33.32
CA ARG A 348 6.77 -13.08 -32.95
C ARG A 348 7.22 -12.45 -31.63
N ASN A 349 8.08 -13.13 -30.88
CA ASN A 349 8.80 -12.52 -29.76
C ASN A 349 9.95 -11.67 -30.32
N LEU A 350 9.71 -10.36 -30.42
CA LEU A 350 10.62 -9.43 -31.11
C LEU A 350 11.92 -9.20 -30.34
N LEU A 351 11.87 -9.31 -29.01
CA LEU A 351 13.04 -9.17 -28.15
C LEU A 351 13.97 -10.40 -28.21
N ALA A 352 13.42 -11.58 -28.48
CA ALA A 352 14.18 -12.82 -28.69
C ALA A 352 14.83 -12.89 -30.08
N ASP A 353 14.06 -12.49 -31.10
CA ASP A 353 14.39 -12.82 -32.49
C ASP A 353 15.34 -11.82 -33.16
N PHE A 354 15.44 -10.59 -32.65
CA PHE A 354 16.14 -9.48 -33.32
C PHE A 354 17.15 -8.78 -32.40
N ASP A 355 18.19 -8.21 -32.99
CA ASP A 355 19.30 -7.57 -32.27
C ASP A 355 19.55 -6.10 -32.67
N GLN A 356 18.86 -5.62 -33.70
CA GLN A 356 18.99 -4.24 -34.16
C GLN A 356 17.65 -3.68 -34.65
N LEU A 357 17.36 -2.44 -34.28
CA LEU A 357 16.32 -1.62 -34.90
C LEU A 357 16.96 -0.66 -35.92
N LEU A 358 16.33 -0.55 -37.09
CA LEU A 358 16.74 0.30 -38.20
C LEU A 358 15.57 1.18 -38.63
N ILE A 359 15.83 2.47 -38.82
CA ILE A 359 14.87 3.41 -39.41
C ILE A 359 15.51 4.08 -40.62
N SER A 360 14.89 3.92 -41.78
CA SER A 360 15.35 4.51 -43.04
C SER A 360 14.32 5.45 -43.64
N SER A 361 14.78 6.37 -44.50
CA SER A 361 13.91 7.18 -45.34
C SER A 361 13.62 6.46 -46.65
N GLU A 362 12.34 6.18 -46.92
CA GLU A 362 11.92 5.44 -48.11
C GLU A 362 10.87 6.23 -48.91
N PRO A 363 10.81 6.09 -50.25
CA PRO A 363 9.71 6.65 -51.04
C PRO A 363 8.34 6.13 -50.57
N ALA A 364 7.36 7.02 -50.48
CA ALA A 364 6.00 6.68 -50.08
C ALA A 364 5.42 5.55 -50.96
N GLY A 365 4.98 4.47 -50.33
CA GLY A 365 4.44 3.28 -51.01
C GLY A 365 5.49 2.24 -51.46
N GLN A 366 6.78 2.42 -51.14
CA GLN A 366 7.84 1.43 -51.36
C GLN A 366 8.45 0.92 -50.05
N ALA A 367 7.63 0.37 -49.16
CA ALA A 367 8.10 -0.17 -47.88
C ALA A 367 8.90 -1.49 -48.00
N ALA A 368 8.81 -2.18 -49.14
CA ALA A 368 9.27 -3.56 -49.30
C ALA A 368 10.76 -3.75 -49.65
N GLU A 369 11.47 -2.71 -50.14
CA GLU A 369 12.91 -2.81 -50.44
C GLU A 369 13.72 -1.85 -49.55
N ILE A 370 14.89 -2.29 -49.09
CA ILE A 370 15.80 -1.45 -48.29
C ILE A 370 16.53 -0.47 -49.24
N THR A 371 16.39 0.83 -48.99
CA THR A 371 17.43 1.76 -49.41
C THR A 371 18.53 1.80 -48.34
N ASN A 372 19.80 2.01 -48.74
CA ASN A 372 20.91 2.14 -47.78
C ASN A 372 20.87 3.45 -46.97
N ASP A 373 19.76 4.19 -46.98
CA ASP A 373 19.58 5.49 -46.32
C ASP A 373 19.02 5.32 -44.91
N ILE A 374 19.79 4.61 -44.07
CA ILE A 374 19.48 4.39 -42.66
C ILE A 374 19.81 5.66 -41.89
N LEU A 375 18.79 6.27 -41.28
CA LEU A 375 18.91 7.52 -40.52
C LEU A 375 19.12 7.27 -39.03
N TYR A 376 18.44 6.26 -38.49
CA TYR A 376 18.45 5.97 -37.05
C TYR A 376 18.63 4.49 -36.77
N THR A 377 19.22 4.18 -35.61
CA THR A 377 19.47 2.82 -35.17
C THR A 377 19.37 2.69 -33.65
N ALA A 378 18.88 1.55 -33.19
CA ALA A 378 18.96 1.12 -31.79
C ALA A 378 19.61 -0.27 -31.73
N ALA A 379 20.51 -0.49 -30.76
CA ALA A 379 21.12 -1.79 -30.52
C ALA A 379 20.30 -2.54 -29.46
N LEU A 380 19.77 -3.71 -29.82
CA LEU A 380 18.85 -4.50 -28.99
C LEU A 380 19.54 -5.66 -28.26
N GLN A 381 20.84 -5.86 -28.48
CA GLN A 381 21.65 -6.85 -27.75
C GLN A 381 22.84 -6.17 -27.10
N THR A 382 22.55 -5.25 -26.18
CA THR A 382 23.54 -4.78 -25.21
C THR A 382 23.61 -5.76 -24.03
N GLU A 383 24.65 -5.67 -23.21
CA GLU A 383 24.74 -6.49 -21.99
C GLU A 383 23.53 -6.24 -21.06
N LEU A 384 23.04 -5.00 -21.03
CA LEU A 384 21.78 -4.62 -20.38
C LEU A 384 20.59 -5.40 -20.96
N THR A 385 20.43 -5.41 -22.29
CA THR A 385 19.31 -6.11 -22.92
C THR A 385 19.40 -7.63 -22.75
N ARG A 386 20.60 -8.19 -22.63
CA ARG A 386 20.81 -9.62 -22.30
C ARG A 386 20.28 -9.97 -20.90
N GLN A 387 20.47 -9.10 -19.90
CA GLN A 387 19.90 -9.29 -18.57
C GLN A 387 18.38 -9.11 -18.58
N ILE A 388 17.87 -8.12 -19.31
CA ILE A 388 16.42 -7.96 -19.51
C ILE A 388 15.82 -9.20 -20.20
N GLN A 389 16.53 -9.84 -21.13
CA GLN A 389 16.13 -11.11 -21.73
C GLN A 389 16.11 -12.27 -20.70
N GLN A 390 16.97 -12.27 -19.68
CA GLN A 390 16.88 -13.25 -18.58
C GLN A 390 15.59 -13.08 -17.76
N LEU A 391 15.07 -11.83 -17.67
CA LEU A 391 13.79 -11.55 -17.01
C LEU A 391 12.58 -11.91 -17.88
N LEU A 392 12.65 -11.61 -19.19
CA LEU A 392 11.47 -11.56 -20.07
C LEU A 392 11.45 -12.59 -21.22
N VAL A 393 12.51 -13.35 -21.46
CA VAL A 393 12.60 -14.21 -22.66
C VAL A 393 13.12 -15.60 -22.33
N ASP A 394 14.37 -15.73 -21.91
CA ASP A 394 15.04 -17.03 -21.77
C ASP A 394 15.96 -17.04 -20.55
N GLY A 395 15.74 -18.03 -19.69
CA GLY A 395 16.32 -18.15 -18.36
C GLY A 395 16.19 -19.57 -17.83
N ASP A 396 15.94 -19.72 -16.52
CA ASP A 396 15.79 -21.04 -15.91
C ASP A 396 14.57 -21.77 -16.51
N ALA A 397 14.69 -23.09 -16.71
CA ALA A 397 13.69 -23.92 -17.41
C ALA A 397 13.32 -23.44 -18.85
N GLY A 398 14.13 -22.59 -19.49
CA GLY A 398 13.94 -22.13 -20.86
C GLY A 398 12.92 -21.02 -21.03
N LYS A 399 12.66 -20.24 -19.96
CA LYS A 399 11.75 -19.09 -19.94
C LYS A 399 12.34 -17.95 -19.11
N GLY A 400 11.95 -16.71 -19.39
CA GLY A 400 12.33 -15.56 -18.57
C GLY A 400 11.83 -15.70 -17.13
N ALA A 401 12.60 -15.19 -16.16
CA ALA A 401 12.31 -15.36 -14.74
C ALA A 401 10.89 -14.89 -14.34
N LEU A 402 10.41 -13.78 -14.89
CA LEU A 402 9.07 -13.24 -14.58
C LEU A 402 7.95 -14.14 -15.15
N PHE A 403 8.12 -14.68 -16.35
CA PHE A 403 7.17 -15.65 -16.91
C PHE A 403 7.24 -17.01 -16.19
N GLY A 404 8.40 -17.37 -15.64
CA GLY A 404 8.54 -18.48 -14.71
C GLY A 404 7.73 -18.29 -13.43
N VAL A 405 7.76 -17.10 -12.83
CA VAL A 405 6.88 -16.74 -11.70
C VAL A 405 5.42 -16.92 -12.08
N GLU A 406 4.98 -16.30 -13.18
CA GLU A 406 3.58 -16.31 -13.63
C GLU A 406 3.06 -17.75 -13.82
N GLU A 407 3.81 -18.60 -14.51
CA GLU A 407 3.44 -19.99 -14.76
C GLU A 407 3.36 -20.82 -13.48
N GLN A 408 4.34 -20.66 -12.57
CA GLN A 408 4.32 -21.40 -11.30
C GLN A 408 3.20 -20.92 -10.37
N ILE A 409 2.87 -19.61 -10.34
CA ILE A 409 1.69 -19.10 -9.63
C ILE A 409 0.40 -19.72 -10.22
N GLY A 410 0.28 -19.76 -11.55
CA GLY A 410 -0.87 -20.39 -12.21
C GLY A 410 -1.02 -21.87 -11.85
N THR A 411 0.09 -22.60 -11.79
CA THR A 411 0.12 -24.02 -11.37
C THR A 411 -0.26 -24.17 -9.89
N ALA A 412 0.25 -23.31 -9.01
CA ALA A 412 -0.11 -23.28 -7.59
C ALA A 412 -1.60 -22.97 -7.40
N MET A 413 -2.16 -22.00 -8.14
CA MET A 413 -3.58 -21.66 -8.11
C MET A 413 -4.47 -22.84 -8.52
N GLN A 414 -4.08 -23.59 -9.56
CA GLN A 414 -4.80 -24.81 -9.96
C GLN A 414 -4.81 -25.85 -8.83
N HIS A 415 -3.67 -26.09 -8.17
CA HIS A 415 -3.62 -27.04 -7.07
C HIS A 415 -4.34 -26.55 -5.81
N TYR A 416 -4.30 -25.25 -5.53
CA TYR A 416 -5.14 -24.64 -4.51
C TYR A 416 -6.64 -24.90 -4.78
N GLN A 417 -7.11 -24.73 -6.02
CA GLN A 417 -8.50 -25.01 -6.39
C GLN A 417 -8.88 -26.47 -6.14
N PHE A 418 -8.01 -27.42 -6.52
CA PHE A 418 -8.24 -28.83 -6.21
C PHE A 418 -8.28 -29.10 -4.69
N SER A 419 -7.43 -28.43 -3.91
CA SER A 419 -7.47 -28.51 -2.45
C SER A 419 -8.80 -28.00 -1.88
N LEU A 420 -9.27 -26.85 -2.37
CA LEU A 420 -10.54 -26.24 -1.97
C LEU A 420 -11.74 -27.13 -2.32
N GLU A 421 -11.77 -27.71 -3.52
CA GLU A 421 -12.80 -28.66 -3.96
C GLU A 421 -12.85 -29.92 -3.10
N ALA A 422 -11.68 -30.49 -2.78
CA ALA A 422 -11.56 -31.65 -1.91
C ALA A 422 -12.07 -31.34 -0.50
N MET A 423 -11.71 -30.17 0.04
CA MET A 423 -12.13 -29.74 1.37
C MET A 423 -13.65 -29.48 1.43
N ASN A 424 -14.23 -28.85 0.41
CA ASN A 424 -15.68 -28.65 0.26
C ASN A 424 -16.45 -29.98 0.15
N SER A 425 -15.80 -31.02 -0.36
CA SER A 425 -16.32 -32.39 -0.42
C SER A 425 -16.13 -33.18 0.87
N GLY A 426 -15.52 -32.58 1.91
CA GLY A 426 -15.22 -33.23 3.18
C GLY A 426 -13.99 -34.15 3.15
N ASN A 427 -13.19 -34.10 2.09
CA ASN A 427 -12.01 -34.95 1.90
C ASN A 427 -10.72 -34.23 2.33
N LEU A 428 -10.47 -34.18 3.64
CA LEU A 428 -9.29 -33.51 4.19
C LEU A 428 -7.96 -34.12 3.71
N THR A 429 -7.91 -35.44 3.48
CA THR A 429 -6.67 -36.10 3.02
C THR A 429 -6.26 -35.61 1.63
N GLU A 430 -7.21 -35.54 0.69
CA GLU A 430 -6.95 -35.03 -0.66
C GLU A 430 -6.66 -33.52 -0.66
N ALA A 431 -7.32 -32.75 0.21
CA ALA A 431 -6.99 -31.34 0.41
C ALA A 431 -5.53 -31.16 0.88
N LYS A 432 -5.08 -31.97 1.85
CA LYS A 432 -3.68 -31.93 2.32
C LYS A 432 -2.68 -32.33 1.22
N GLN A 433 -3.02 -33.29 0.36
CA GLN A 433 -2.19 -33.65 -0.80
C GLN A 433 -2.02 -32.48 -1.77
N HIS A 434 -3.11 -31.84 -2.16
CA HIS A 434 -3.01 -30.68 -3.05
C HIS A 434 -2.39 -29.45 -2.39
N THR A 435 -2.51 -29.32 -1.07
CA THR A 435 -1.81 -28.29 -0.30
C THR A 435 -0.29 -28.52 -0.28
N GLU A 436 0.17 -29.77 -0.18
CA GLU A 436 1.59 -30.09 -0.37
C GLU A 436 2.09 -29.65 -1.75
N HIS A 437 1.32 -29.91 -2.81
CA HIS A 437 1.69 -29.47 -4.15
C HIS A 437 1.87 -27.95 -4.20
N VAL A 438 0.95 -27.18 -3.61
CA VAL A 438 1.05 -25.71 -3.51
C VAL A 438 2.37 -25.32 -2.83
N ILE A 439 2.71 -25.92 -1.68
CA ILE A 439 3.97 -25.61 -0.97
C ILE A 439 5.19 -25.92 -1.85
N ASN A 440 5.22 -27.09 -2.50
CA ASN A 440 6.35 -27.51 -3.33
C ASN A 440 6.53 -26.63 -4.59
N ILE A 441 5.43 -26.15 -5.19
CA ILE A 441 5.47 -25.20 -6.32
C ILE A 441 5.94 -23.81 -5.85
N LEU A 442 5.50 -23.36 -4.68
CA LEU A 442 5.87 -22.03 -4.17
C LEU A 442 7.34 -21.95 -3.74
N ASP A 443 7.83 -23.00 -3.09
CA ASP A 443 9.17 -23.00 -2.47
C ASP A 443 10.28 -23.48 -3.43
N GLY A 444 9.97 -24.41 -4.34
CA GLY A 444 10.93 -24.99 -5.28
C GLY A 444 11.84 -26.05 -4.65
N GLU A 445 12.55 -26.86 -5.46
CA GLU A 445 13.36 -27.99 -4.99
C GLU A 445 14.56 -27.58 -4.11
N GLU A 446 15.02 -26.34 -4.25
CA GLU A 446 16.09 -25.77 -3.40
C GLU A 446 15.55 -25.13 -2.11
N GLY A 447 14.23 -25.02 -1.98
CA GLY A 447 13.54 -24.43 -0.85
C GLY A 447 13.56 -25.30 0.41
N SER A 448 13.46 -24.65 1.59
CA SER A 448 13.52 -25.34 2.89
C SER A 448 12.24 -26.08 3.28
N PHE A 449 11.12 -25.76 2.65
CA PHE A 449 9.79 -26.33 2.85
C PHE A 449 9.44 -27.38 1.79
N PHE A 450 10.28 -27.58 0.77
CA PHE A 450 10.08 -28.61 -0.23
C PHE A 450 10.19 -30.02 0.34
N GLY A 451 9.22 -30.88 0.02
CA GLY A 451 9.26 -32.30 0.36
C GLY A 451 7.88 -32.95 0.54
N ASP A 452 7.88 -34.06 1.25
CA ASP A 452 6.70 -34.82 1.70
C ASP A 452 6.20 -34.18 3.00
N VAL A 453 5.54 -33.03 2.88
CA VAL A 453 5.08 -32.21 4.00
C VAL A 453 3.74 -32.70 4.55
N ASN A 454 2.97 -33.44 3.76
CA ASN A 454 1.73 -34.09 4.21
C ASN A 454 1.97 -35.44 4.91
N GLN A 455 3.19 -35.98 4.83
CA GLN A 455 3.65 -37.24 5.44
C GLN A 455 2.95 -38.50 4.89
N ASP A 456 2.57 -38.50 3.61
CA ASP A 456 1.97 -39.65 2.94
C ASP A 456 3.02 -40.64 2.37
N GLY A 457 4.30 -40.26 2.41
CA GLY A 457 5.42 -41.07 1.95
C GLY A 457 5.82 -40.82 0.50
N GLN A 458 5.25 -39.83 -0.18
CA GLN A 458 5.61 -39.40 -1.53
C GLN A 458 6.01 -37.93 -1.53
N ILE A 459 7.02 -37.57 -2.32
CA ILE A 459 7.30 -36.17 -2.65
C ILE A 459 6.66 -35.90 -4.00
N GLN A 460 5.71 -34.96 -4.06
CA GLN A 460 5.02 -34.63 -5.30
C GLN A 460 5.19 -33.14 -5.64
N ASN A 461 5.79 -32.88 -6.80
CA ASN A 461 5.91 -31.54 -7.35
C ASN A 461 5.37 -31.53 -8.79
N PRO A 462 4.17 -30.96 -9.03
CA PRO A 462 3.64 -30.79 -10.38
C PRO A 462 4.20 -29.54 -11.09
N GLY A 463 5.01 -28.72 -10.41
CA GLY A 463 5.71 -27.57 -10.98
C GLY A 463 7.00 -27.94 -11.74
N ASP A 464 7.81 -26.93 -12.06
CA ASP A 464 9.05 -27.09 -12.86
C ASP A 464 10.33 -27.33 -12.04
N GLY A 465 10.22 -27.26 -10.71
CA GLY A 465 11.31 -27.50 -9.77
C GLY A 465 12.07 -26.24 -9.32
N VAL A 466 11.91 -25.10 -9.98
CA VAL A 466 12.53 -23.82 -9.58
C VAL A 466 11.71 -23.14 -8.48
N GLY A 467 10.39 -23.16 -8.65
CA GLY A 467 9.41 -22.59 -7.74
C GLY A 467 9.29 -21.08 -7.78
N VAL A 468 8.16 -20.55 -7.30
CA VAL A 468 7.83 -19.11 -7.32
C VAL A 468 8.90 -18.28 -6.60
N ARG A 469 9.33 -18.74 -5.41
CA ARG A 469 10.40 -18.07 -4.65
C ARG A 469 11.72 -18.02 -5.41
N GLY A 470 12.12 -19.14 -6.03
CA GLY A 470 13.37 -19.25 -6.77
C GLY A 470 13.41 -18.27 -7.94
N TYR A 471 12.32 -18.17 -8.70
CA TYR A 471 12.22 -17.20 -9.78
C TYR A 471 12.26 -15.74 -9.29
N TRP A 472 11.58 -15.38 -8.19
CA TRP A 472 11.69 -14.03 -7.65
C TRP A 472 13.10 -13.68 -7.15
N GLN A 473 13.81 -14.64 -6.55
CA GLN A 473 15.22 -14.45 -6.20
C GLN A 473 16.09 -14.23 -7.43
N ARG A 474 15.76 -14.89 -8.55
CA ARG A 474 16.42 -14.66 -9.83
C ARG A 474 16.13 -13.26 -10.37
N VAL A 475 14.89 -12.78 -10.26
CA VAL A 475 14.54 -11.39 -10.64
C VAL A 475 15.43 -10.39 -9.92
N ILE A 476 15.55 -10.50 -8.59
CA ILE A 476 16.42 -9.62 -7.80
C ILE A 476 17.87 -9.70 -8.30
N ALA A 477 18.40 -10.91 -8.47
CA ALA A 477 19.80 -11.08 -8.90
C ALA A 477 20.09 -10.50 -10.30
N GLU A 478 19.15 -10.61 -11.25
CA GLU A 478 19.31 -10.03 -12.59
C GLU A 478 19.16 -8.50 -12.56
N VAL A 479 18.23 -7.97 -11.76
CA VAL A 479 17.99 -6.52 -11.63
C VAL A 479 19.16 -5.81 -10.94
N ASP A 480 19.70 -6.38 -9.86
CA ASP A 480 20.90 -5.88 -9.17
C ASP A 480 22.11 -5.78 -10.12
N GLY A 481 22.16 -6.64 -11.13
CA GLY A 481 23.22 -6.67 -12.14
C GLY A 481 23.10 -5.62 -13.25
N LEU A 482 21.95 -4.96 -13.42
CA LEU A 482 21.69 -4.04 -14.54
C LEU A 482 22.60 -2.80 -14.56
N PRO A 483 22.85 -2.11 -13.42
CA PRO A 483 23.68 -0.89 -13.44
C PRO A 483 25.15 -1.19 -13.77
N GLU A 484 25.64 -2.40 -13.45
CA GLU A 484 27.04 -2.79 -13.70
C GLU A 484 27.31 -3.18 -15.15
N THR A 485 26.28 -3.56 -15.90
CA THR A 485 26.39 -4.07 -17.28
C THR A 485 26.15 -3.02 -18.36
N ALA A 486 25.56 -1.88 -18.01
CA ALA A 486 25.20 -0.86 -18.97
C ALA A 486 26.44 -0.17 -19.58
N VAL A 487 26.53 -0.15 -20.91
CA VAL A 487 27.61 0.54 -21.66
C VAL A 487 27.39 2.07 -21.66
N THR A 488 26.13 2.49 -21.56
CA THR A 488 25.69 3.86 -21.29
C THR A 488 25.26 3.98 -19.83
N PRO A 489 25.32 5.18 -19.21
CA PRO A 489 24.77 5.36 -17.87
C PRO A 489 23.29 4.92 -17.83
N PHE A 490 22.95 4.12 -16.82
CA PHE A 490 21.56 3.77 -16.51
C PHE A 490 20.79 5.06 -16.26
N THR A 491 19.66 5.26 -16.94
CA THR A 491 18.89 6.50 -16.77
C THR A 491 18.21 6.53 -15.40
N ASN A 492 17.75 7.71 -14.96
CA ASN A 492 17.02 7.82 -13.70
C ASN A 492 15.72 7.01 -13.74
N ASN A 493 15.04 6.94 -14.89
CA ASN A 493 13.83 6.12 -15.05
C ASN A 493 14.14 4.63 -15.00
N GLN A 494 15.19 4.19 -15.68
CA GLN A 494 15.63 2.80 -15.60
C GLN A 494 15.98 2.42 -14.16
N GLN A 495 16.67 3.29 -13.42
CA GLN A 495 16.97 3.08 -11.99
C GLN A 495 15.70 3.00 -11.15
N PHE A 496 14.76 3.93 -11.35
CA PHE A 496 13.49 3.94 -10.63
C PHE A 496 12.68 2.65 -10.84
N TYR A 497 12.51 2.20 -12.09
CA TYR A 497 11.77 0.97 -12.37
C TYR A 497 12.52 -0.29 -11.89
N ALA A 498 13.85 -0.29 -11.92
CA ALA A 498 14.66 -1.37 -11.36
C ALA A 498 14.51 -1.48 -9.84
N ASP A 499 14.56 -0.36 -9.12
CA ASP A 499 14.35 -0.32 -7.68
C ASP A 499 12.94 -0.80 -7.32
N LEU A 500 11.95 -0.39 -8.10
CA LEU A 500 10.55 -0.76 -7.90
C LEU A 500 10.28 -2.25 -8.19
N LEU A 501 10.92 -2.79 -9.22
CA LEU A 501 10.88 -4.22 -9.54
C LEU A 501 11.54 -5.06 -8.45
N THR A 502 12.66 -4.59 -7.88
CA THR A 502 13.32 -5.24 -6.74
C THR A 502 12.42 -5.26 -5.52
N ALA A 503 11.82 -4.11 -5.16
CA ALA A 503 10.88 -4.03 -4.04
C ALA A 503 9.66 -4.93 -4.26
N THR A 504 9.12 -4.96 -5.47
CA THR A 504 8.02 -5.87 -5.85
C THR A 504 8.41 -7.33 -5.63
N ALA A 505 9.59 -7.74 -6.07
CA ALA A 505 10.09 -9.10 -5.90
C ALA A 505 10.27 -9.48 -4.42
N GLU A 506 10.86 -8.59 -3.61
CA GLU A 506 11.04 -8.81 -2.17
C GLU A 506 9.70 -8.96 -1.43
N ASN A 507 8.72 -8.11 -1.76
CA ASN A 507 7.39 -8.19 -1.19
C ASN A 507 6.68 -9.49 -1.57
N ASN A 508 6.76 -9.89 -2.85
CA ASN A 508 6.18 -11.14 -3.31
C ASN A 508 6.87 -12.37 -2.68
N ILE A 509 8.17 -12.33 -2.39
CA ILE A 509 8.85 -13.38 -1.61
C ILE A 509 8.25 -13.47 -0.19
N ASN A 510 7.98 -12.35 0.46
CA ASN A 510 7.34 -12.34 1.78
C ASN A 510 5.90 -12.87 1.73
N THR A 511 5.15 -12.53 0.68
CA THR A 511 3.82 -13.09 0.42
C THR A 511 3.91 -14.61 0.24
N VAL A 512 4.85 -15.12 -0.57
CA VAL A 512 5.10 -16.56 -0.72
C VAL A 512 5.39 -17.25 0.62
N VAL A 513 6.24 -16.66 1.46
CA VAL A 513 6.52 -17.19 2.81
C VAL A 513 5.25 -17.27 3.65
N THR A 514 4.42 -16.22 3.60
CA THR A 514 3.15 -16.17 4.32
C THR A 514 2.15 -17.20 3.79
N THR A 515 2.06 -17.39 2.47
CA THR A 515 1.22 -18.42 1.85
C THR A 515 1.64 -19.82 2.29
N ILE A 516 2.95 -20.10 2.34
CA ILE A 516 3.48 -21.39 2.82
C ILE A 516 3.15 -21.61 4.31
N ASP A 517 3.22 -20.57 5.15
CA ASP A 517 2.81 -20.66 6.57
C ASP A 517 1.32 -21.01 6.71
N GLN A 518 0.44 -20.35 5.95
CA GLN A 518 -1.00 -20.67 5.94
C GLN A 518 -1.26 -22.09 5.42
N ALA A 519 -0.62 -22.48 4.32
CA ALA A 519 -0.71 -23.83 3.77
C ALA A 519 -0.26 -24.90 4.78
N THR A 520 0.80 -24.63 5.56
CA THR A 520 1.26 -25.53 6.62
C THR A 520 0.23 -25.72 7.73
N LYS A 521 -0.57 -24.68 8.05
CA LYS A 521 -1.67 -24.77 9.03
C LYS A 521 -2.82 -25.66 8.53
N ILE A 522 -3.08 -25.71 7.22
CA ILE A 522 -4.00 -26.68 6.62
C ILE A 522 -3.49 -28.11 6.86
N LEU A 523 -2.19 -28.36 6.66
CA LEU A 523 -1.58 -29.67 6.90
C LEU A 523 -1.65 -30.09 8.37
N ALA A 524 -1.57 -29.14 9.31
CA ALA A 524 -1.67 -29.38 10.74
C ALA A 524 -3.11 -29.58 11.25
N SER A 525 -4.12 -29.19 10.48
CA SER A 525 -5.53 -29.24 10.88
C SER A 525 -6.07 -30.68 10.97
N ASP A 526 -6.92 -30.96 11.96
CA ASP A 526 -7.53 -32.28 12.16
C ASP A 526 -8.89 -32.42 11.44
N THR A 527 -9.52 -31.30 11.07
CA THR A 527 -10.83 -31.27 10.42
C THR A 527 -10.88 -30.25 9.28
N THR A 528 -11.81 -30.43 8.35
CA THR A 528 -12.05 -29.44 7.28
C THR A 528 -12.53 -28.10 7.83
N ALA A 529 -13.29 -28.09 8.92
CA ALA A 529 -13.75 -26.87 9.56
C ALA A 529 -12.59 -26.05 10.17
N GLU A 530 -11.58 -26.72 10.72
CA GLU A 530 -10.36 -26.08 11.22
C GLU A 530 -9.48 -25.56 10.09
N ALA A 531 -9.39 -26.30 8.99
CA ALA A 531 -8.59 -25.94 7.82
C ALA A 531 -9.17 -24.76 7.00
N GLN A 532 -10.49 -24.56 7.06
CA GLN A 532 -11.22 -23.58 6.24
C GLN A 532 -10.61 -22.17 6.22
N PRO A 533 -10.40 -21.48 7.37
CA PRO A 533 -9.85 -20.12 7.34
C PRO A 533 -8.46 -20.04 6.71
N PHE A 534 -7.65 -21.10 6.81
CA PHE A 534 -6.30 -21.10 6.26
C PHE A 534 -6.31 -21.28 4.74
N ILE A 535 -7.22 -22.10 4.20
CA ILE A 535 -7.32 -22.26 2.75
C ILE A 535 -7.89 -21.00 2.09
N ASP A 536 -8.81 -20.29 2.75
CA ASP A 536 -9.38 -19.04 2.23
C ASP A 536 -8.25 -18.00 2.13
N ASN A 537 -7.39 -17.92 3.15
CA ASN A 537 -6.19 -17.06 3.13
C ASN A 537 -5.18 -17.47 2.05
N VAL A 538 -4.95 -18.77 1.82
CA VAL A 538 -4.05 -19.23 0.74
C VAL A 538 -4.56 -18.73 -0.63
N GLY A 539 -5.87 -18.79 -0.87
CA GLY A 539 -6.47 -18.29 -2.11
C GLY A 539 -6.22 -16.80 -2.33
N LEU A 540 -6.51 -15.98 -1.32
CA LEU A 540 -6.29 -14.52 -1.38
C LEU A 540 -4.82 -14.17 -1.63
N LEU A 541 -3.90 -14.85 -0.95
CA LEU A 541 -2.47 -14.60 -1.13
C LEU A 541 -1.97 -15.03 -2.52
N LEU A 542 -2.44 -16.15 -3.06
CA LEU A 542 -2.08 -16.58 -4.42
C LEU A 542 -2.63 -15.63 -5.49
N GLU A 543 -3.84 -15.10 -5.29
CA GLU A 543 -4.43 -14.09 -6.18
C GLU A 543 -3.63 -12.79 -6.13
N SER A 544 -3.23 -12.35 -4.93
CA SER A 544 -2.35 -11.19 -4.74
C SER A 544 -0.98 -11.35 -5.42
N LEU A 545 -0.39 -12.55 -5.41
CA LEU A 545 0.86 -12.80 -6.17
C LEU A 545 0.66 -12.64 -7.69
N LEU A 546 -0.54 -12.94 -8.22
CA LEU A 546 -0.83 -12.90 -9.65
C LEU A 546 -1.10 -11.46 -10.12
N VAL A 547 -2.19 -10.89 -9.64
CA VAL A 547 -2.69 -9.59 -10.13
C VAL A 547 -2.25 -8.43 -9.26
N GLY A 548 -1.71 -8.71 -8.08
CA GLY A 548 -1.51 -7.72 -7.03
C GLY A 548 -2.71 -7.64 -6.10
N SER A 549 -2.58 -6.87 -5.03
CA SER A 549 -3.69 -6.51 -4.15
C SER A 549 -3.60 -5.03 -3.93
N ASP A 550 -4.62 -4.30 -4.34
CA ASP A 550 -4.83 -2.89 -3.98
C ASP A 550 -4.99 -2.82 -2.44
N LEU A 551 -3.87 -2.66 -1.73
CA LEU A 551 -3.81 -2.72 -0.27
C LEU A 551 -4.47 -1.47 0.31
N ASP A 552 -4.29 -0.32 -0.34
CA ASP A 552 -4.90 0.94 0.06
C ASP A 552 -6.33 1.14 -0.49
N ASN A 553 -6.79 0.24 -1.37
CA ASN A 553 -8.12 0.20 -2.01
C ASN A 553 -8.46 1.49 -2.76
N ASN A 554 -7.46 2.14 -3.37
CA ASN A 554 -7.65 3.35 -4.15
C ASN A 554 -8.19 3.10 -5.57
N GLY A 555 -8.46 1.84 -5.92
CA GLY A 555 -8.91 1.38 -7.24
C GLY A 555 -7.77 1.09 -8.21
N THR A 556 -6.52 1.21 -7.75
CA THR A 556 -5.28 1.03 -8.52
C THR A 556 -4.38 0.08 -7.74
N ILE A 557 -3.58 -0.73 -8.44
CA ILE A 557 -2.59 -1.60 -7.80
C ILE A 557 -1.26 -0.85 -7.87
N ASP A 558 -0.82 -0.29 -6.75
CA ASP A 558 0.34 0.58 -6.68
C ASP A 558 1.63 -0.18 -6.36
N PRO A 559 2.58 -0.29 -7.32
CA PRO A 559 3.84 -0.97 -7.05
C PRO A 559 4.67 -0.34 -5.91
N LEU A 560 4.41 0.92 -5.55
CA LEU A 560 5.12 1.64 -4.48
C LEU A 560 4.64 1.26 -3.06
N PHE A 561 3.49 0.62 -2.91
CA PHE A 561 2.90 0.26 -1.61
C PHE A 561 2.86 -1.24 -1.34
N ALA A 562 3.74 -2.02 -1.99
CA ALA A 562 3.78 -3.49 -1.89
C ALA A 562 2.52 -4.20 -2.42
N GLU A 563 1.79 -3.54 -3.31
CA GLU A 563 0.53 -4.03 -3.88
C GLU A 563 0.75 -4.85 -5.15
N ALA A 564 1.90 -4.68 -5.79
CA ALA A 564 2.19 -5.27 -7.09
C ALA A 564 2.31 -6.80 -7.07
N GLY A 565 1.58 -7.46 -7.97
CA GLY A 565 1.78 -8.86 -8.34
C GLY A 565 2.72 -9.03 -9.54
N ILE A 566 2.73 -10.22 -10.12
CA ILE A 566 3.60 -10.55 -11.27
C ILE A 566 3.27 -9.73 -12.52
N GLU A 567 2.00 -9.38 -12.76
CA GLU A 567 1.61 -8.57 -13.92
C GLU A 567 2.29 -7.18 -13.89
N THR A 568 2.26 -6.53 -12.72
CA THR A 568 2.95 -5.26 -12.51
C THR A 568 4.45 -5.41 -12.68
N ALA A 569 5.06 -6.48 -12.16
CA ALA A 569 6.49 -6.72 -12.31
C ALA A 569 6.92 -6.92 -13.77
N ILE A 570 6.11 -7.59 -14.61
CA ILE A 570 6.34 -7.71 -16.05
C ILE A 570 6.32 -6.31 -16.71
N ASN A 571 5.37 -5.46 -16.35
CA ASN A 571 5.29 -4.09 -16.87
C ASN A 571 6.50 -3.25 -16.45
N LEU A 572 6.96 -3.38 -15.19
CA LEU A 572 8.15 -2.70 -14.71
C LEU A 572 9.40 -3.15 -15.47
N ALA A 573 9.58 -4.45 -15.70
CA ALA A 573 10.69 -4.96 -16.49
C ALA A 573 10.65 -4.49 -17.96
N GLN A 574 9.46 -4.36 -18.56
CA GLN A 574 9.29 -3.76 -19.88
C GLN A 574 9.65 -2.27 -19.89
N ALA A 575 9.32 -1.53 -18.82
CA ALA A 575 9.68 -0.11 -18.66
C ALA A 575 11.20 0.11 -18.48
N ILE A 576 11.91 -0.84 -17.86
CA ILE A 576 13.38 -0.83 -17.80
C ILE A 576 13.99 -0.98 -19.22
N ASN A 577 13.30 -1.67 -20.14
CA ASN A 577 13.74 -1.93 -21.51
C ASN A 577 13.58 -0.74 -22.47
N GLU A 578 13.85 0.47 -21.98
CA GLU A 578 13.99 1.66 -22.79
C GLU A 578 15.33 1.67 -23.53
N ILE A 579 15.30 1.50 -24.85
CA ILE A 579 16.51 1.44 -25.67
C ILE A 579 16.64 2.75 -26.47
N PRO A 580 17.77 3.48 -26.33
CA PRO A 580 17.97 4.74 -27.03
C PRO A 580 18.10 4.52 -28.53
N ILE A 581 17.31 5.30 -29.28
CA ILE A 581 17.43 5.42 -30.73
C ILE A 581 18.43 6.53 -31.03
N LEU A 582 19.50 6.17 -31.74
CA LEU A 582 20.60 7.05 -32.05
C LEU A 582 20.57 7.48 -33.51
N THR A 583 21.05 8.70 -33.78
CA THR A 583 21.40 9.13 -35.13
C THR A 583 22.60 8.35 -35.66
N ARG A 584 22.56 7.98 -36.95
CA ARG A 584 23.63 7.23 -37.62
C ARG A 584 24.72 8.11 -38.22
#